data_AF-F9NVK8-F1
#
_entry.id   AF-F9NVK8-F1
#
_cell.length_a   1.000
_cell.length_b   1.000
_cell.length_c   1.000
_cell.angle_alpha   90.00
_cell.angle_beta   90.00
_cell.angle_gamma   90.00
#
_symmetry.space_group_name_H-M   'P 1'
#
loop_
_entity.id
_entity.type
_entity.pdbx_description
1 polymer ?
#
loop_
_entity_poly.entity_id
_entity_poly.type
_entity_poly.pdbx_seq_one_letter_code
_entity_poly.pdbx_strand_id
1 'polypeptide(L)'
;MAINSGYKFNDEFPMSEGLDENAAFFTLTYEAPLSVRHNRSFERVAPMLWLRAGSRGRIIYDLGEDGWDVADSYGVLENLDQLDEFVAAVSTRESIEIVYVVTDDDSAFQMACRELPGAIVPVRLYESYLQNFEINTGRSL
;
A
#
# COMPACT_ATOMS: atom_id res chain seq x y z
N MET A 1 -12.03 -43.67 -16.34
CA MET A 1 -11.21 -42.90 -17.29
C MET A 1 -10.39 -41.92 -16.48
N ALA A 2 -9.09 -42.14 -16.34
CA ALA A 2 -8.20 -41.27 -15.57
C ALA A 2 -7.74 -40.12 -16.46
N ILE A 3 -8.04 -38.88 -16.07
CA ILE A 3 -7.50 -37.69 -16.72
C ILE A 3 -6.04 -37.53 -16.31
N ASN A 4 -5.14 -37.77 -17.26
CA ASN A 4 -3.72 -37.51 -17.10
C ASN A 4 -3.48 -36.01 -17.31
N SER A 5 -3.73 -35.19 -16.28
CA SER A 5 -3.44 -33.76 -16.33
C SER A 5 -1.96 -33.55 -16.08
N GLY A 6 -1.16 -33.64 -17.14
CA GLY A 6 0.24 -33.24 -17.12
C GLY A 6 0.34 -31.73 -17.09
N TYR A 7 0.34 -31.14 -15.88
CA TYR A 7 0.77 -29.77 -15.69
C TYR A 7 2.24 -29.66 -16.10
N LYS A 8 2.50 -29.14 -17.30
CA LYS A 8 3.85 -28.80 -17.76
C LYS A 8 4.18 -27.40 -17.26
N PHE A 9 5.06 -27.33 -16.26
CA PHE A 9 5.77 -26.10 -15.96
C PHE A 9 6.70 -25.80 -17.16
N ASN A 10 6.68 -24.57 -17.65
CA ASN A 10 7.46 -24.17 -18.83
C ASN A 10 8.97 -24.00 -18.51
N ASP A 11 9.34 -24.11 -17.23
CA ASP A 11 10.70 -24.06 -16.70
C ASP A 11 10.83 -25.17 -15.64
N GLU A 12 11.76 -26.11 -15.85
CA GLU A 12 12.08 -27.17 -14.87
C GLU A 12 13.06 -26.61 -13.84
N PHE A 13 12.56 -26.21 -12.66
CA PHE A 13 13.39 -25.86 -11.51
C PHE A 13 13.18 -26.86 -10.37
N PRO A 14 14.19 -27.09 -9.50
CA PRO A 14 14.04 -27.98 -8.36
C PRO A 14 12.97 -27.44 -7.41
N MET A 15 11.95 -28.24 -7.07
CA MET A 15 10.94 -27.84 -6.07
C MET A 15 11.54 -27.44 -4.71
N SER A 16 12.77 -27.89 -4.42
CA SER A 16 13.53 -27.50 -3.23
C SER A 16 14.03 -26.04 -3.24
N GLU A 17 14.12 -25.40 -4.40
CA GLU A 17 14.53 -24.00 -4.52
C GLU A 17 13.37 -23.02 -4.27
N GLY A 18 12.13 -23.52 -4.25
CA GLY A 18 10.94 -22.68 -4.14
C GLY A 18 10.61 -21.96 -5.46
N LEU A 19 9.49 -21.24 -5.47
CA LEU A 19 9.13 -20.34 -6.57
C LEU A 19 9.75 -18.97 -6.27
N ASP A 20 10.23 -18.26 -7.29
CA ASP A 20 10.60 -16.84 -7.19
C ASP A 20 9.34 -15.95 -7.14
N GLU A 21 8.46 -16.27 -6.19
CA GLU A 21 7.16 -15.65 -6.01
C GLU A 21 7.04 -15.11 -4.58
N ASN A 22 6.57 -13.87 -4.45
CA ASN A 22 6.31 -13.24 -3.16
C ASN A 22 5.13 -13.94 -2.46
N ALA A 23 5.42 -14.87 -1.53
CA ALA A 23 4.42 -15.46 -0.65
C ALA A 23 4.32 -14.65 0.65
N ALA A 24 3.41 -13.67 0.71
CA ALA A 24 3.12 -12.93 1.93
C ALA A 24 1.83 -13.48 2.58
N PHE A 25 1.96 -14.02 3.79
CA PHE A 25 0.83 -14.50 4.59
C PHE A 25 0.35 -13.38 5.51
N PHE A 26 -0.85 -12.85 5.24
CA PHE A 26 -1.47 -11.86 6.12
C PHE A 26 -2.58 -12.51 6.94
N THR A 27 -2.46 -12.46 8.26
CA THR A 27 -3.53 -12.91 9.15
C THR A 27 -4.58 -11.80 9.24
N LEU A 28 -5.70 -12.01 8.54
CA LEU A 28 -6.89 -11.18 8.73
C LEU A 28 -7.42 -11.44 10.15
N THR A 29 -7.15 -10.52 11.07
CA THR A 29 -7.54 -10.65 12.47
C THR A 29 -8.63 -9.64 12.79
N TYR A 30 -9.68 -10.07 13.46
CA TYR A 30 -10.76 -9.21 13.95
C TYR A 30 -10.40 -8.79 15.38
N GLU A 31 -10.03 -7.52 15.59
CA GLU A 31 -9.39 -7.04 16.84
C GLU A 31 -10.19 -5.91 17.51
N ALA A 32 -10.19 -5.92 18.86
CA ALA A 32 -11.03 -5.07 19.71
C ALA A 32 -10.50 -3.63 19.91
N PRO A 33 -11.36 -2.64 20.25
CA PRO A 33 -11.04 -1.22 20.13
C PRO A 33 -10.44 -0.67 21.43
N LEU A 34 -9.13 -0.39 21.41
CA LEU A 34 -8.47 0.45 22.41
C LEU A 34 -7.56 1.48 21.71
N SER A 35 -7.83 2.73 22.04
CA SER A 35 -7.45 4.00 21.41
C SER A 35 -6.02 4.18 20.96
N VAL A 36 -5.81 4.71 19.74
CA VAL A 36 -4.50 5.23 19.34
C VAL A 36 -4.44 6.08 18.06
N ARG A 37 -3.87 7.28 18.27
CA ARG A 37 -3.26 8.23 17.32
C ARG A 37 -2.89 7.67 15.93
N HIS A 38 -3.33 8.42 14.91
CA HIS A 38 -2.92 8.60 13.50
C HIS A 38 -2.00 7.54 12.84
N ASN A 39 -0.94 7.06 13.50
CA ASN A 39 -0.01 6.09 12.92
C ASN A 39 -0.49 4.61 12.98
N ARG A 40 -1.24 4.22 14.02
CA ARG A 40 -1.62 2.79 14.22
C ARG A 40 -2.69 2.29 13.25
N SER A 41 -3.48 3.18 12.66
CA SER A 41 -4.48 2.80 11.66
C SER A 41 -3.88 2.58 10.28
N PHE A 42 -2.83 3.32 9.94
CA PHE A 42 -2.10 3.15 8.68
C PHE A 42 -1.43 1.77 8.63
N GLU A 43 -0.74 1.37 9.70
CA GLU A 43 -0.07 0.07 9.82
C GLU A 43 -1.02 -1.12 9.51
N ARG A 44 -2.30 -1.01 9.91
CA ARG A 44 -3.31 -2.06 9.70
C ARG A 44 -3.74 -2.21 8.25
N VAL A 45 -3.79 -1.12 7.48
CA VAL A 45 -4.21 -1.15 6.07
C VAL A 45 -3.04 -1.22 5.11
N ALA A 46 -1.81 -0.97 5.58
CA ALA A 46 -0.59 -1.02 4.80
C ALA A 46 -0.46 -2.29 3.93
N PRO A 47 -0.75 -3.52 4.42
CA PRO A 47 -0.73 -4.71 3.58
C PRO A 47 -1.68 -4.65 2.37
N MET A 48 -2.86 -4.06 2.54
CA MET A 48 -3.85 -3.93 1.47
C MET A 48 -3.42 -2.92 0.40
N LEU A 49 -2.75 -1.85 0.82
CA LEU A 49 -2.17 -0.86 -0.10
C LEU A 49 -1.06 -1.50 -0.93
N TRP A 50 -0.15 -2.24 -0.29
CA TRP A 50 0.91 -2.98 -0.97
C TRP A 50 0.36 -4.04 -1.93
N LEU A 51 -0.66 -4.81 -1.50
CA LEU A 51 -1.32 -5.80 -2.34
C LEU A 51 -1.91 -5.16 -3.60
N ARG A 52 -2.63 -4.04 -3.43
CA ARG A 52 -3.22 -3.28 -4.54
C ARG A 52 -2.17 -2.68 -5.46
N ALA A 53 -1.00 -2.33 -4.93
CA ALA A 53 0.16 -1.85 -5.68
C ALA A 53 0.99 -2.97 -6.33
N GLY A 54 0.43 -4.17 -6.48
CA GLY A 54 1.09 -5.26 -7.21
C GLY A 54 1.99 -6.14 -6.35
N SER A 55 2.00 -5.98 -5.02
CA SER A 55 2.64 -6.90 -4.08
C SER A 55 4.15 -7.09 -4.33
N ARG A 56 4.88 -6.01 -4.60
CA ARG A 56 6.32 -6.02 -4.86
C ARG A 56 7.07 -5.15 -3.86
N GLY A 57 8.24 -5.63 -3.44
CA GLY A 57 9.10 -4.89 -2.52
C GLY A 57 8.54 -4.78 -1.12
N ARG A 58 9.00 -3.77 -0.37
CA ARG A 58 8.64 -3.60 1.05
C ARG A 58 7.23 -3.02 1.23
N ILE A 59 6.61 -3.38 2.35
CA ILE A 59 5.37 -2.76 2.84
C ILE A 59 5.76 -1.53 3.69
N ILE A 60 5.14 -0.39 3.40
CA ILE A 60 5.26 0.85 4.17
C ILE A 60 4.28 0.76 5.35
N TYR A 61 4.79 0.52 6.56
CA TYR A 61 4.00 0.43 7.79
C TYR A 61 3.99 1.73 8.61
N ASP A 62 4.97 2.61 8.37
CA ASP A 62 5.19 3.86 9.09
C ASP A 62 5.74 4.90 8.10
N LEU A 63 5.32 6.16 8.25
CA LEU A 63 5.73 7.28 7.39
C LEU A 63 6.79 8.17 8.06
N GLY A 64 7.15 7.89 9.31
CA GLY A 64 8.14 8.66 10.05
C GLY A 64 7.72 10.12 10.29
N GLU A 65 8.71 10.99 10.55
CA GLU A 65 8.47 12.42 10.82
C GLU A 65 8.19 13.23 9.55
N ASP A 66 8.71 12.78 8.40
CA ASP A 66 8.54 13.47 7.12
C ASP A 66 7.10 13.31 6.58
N GLY A 67 6.36 12.30 7.05
CA GLY A 67 4.96 12.07 6.67
C GLY A 67 4.80 11.57 5.24
N TRP A 68 5.83 10.96 4.67
CA TRP A 68 5.75 10.27 3.38
C TRP A 68 6.79 9.16 3.31
N ASP A 69 6.51 8.16 2.47
CA ASP A 69 7.49 7.13 2.16
C ASP A 69 7.24 6.53 0.77
N VAL A 70 8.29 5.97 0.17
CA VAL A 70 8.27 5.39 -1.16
C VAL A 70 8.83 3.96 -1.10
N ALA A 71 8.05 3.01 -1.60
CA ALA A 71 8.40 1.60 -1.80
C ALA A 71 8.64 1.32 -3.29
N ASP A 72 8.88 0.06 -3.62
CA ASP A 72 9.27 -0.35 -4.97
C ASP A 72 8.16 -0.15 -6.00
N SER A 73 6.89 -0.37 -5.60
CA SER A 73 5.74 -0.27 -6.51
C SER A 73 4.74 0.84 -6.17
N TYR A 74 4.89 1.50 -5.03
CA TYR A 74 4.00 2.58 -4.61
C TYR A 74 4.66 3.59 -3.68
N GLY A 75 4.03 4.76 -3.56
CA GLY A 75 4.34 5.75 -2.53
C GLY A 75 3.12 6.11 -1.69
N VAL A 76 3.36 6.65 -0.50
CA VAL A 76 2.33 7.20 0.39
C VAL A 76 2.76 8.60 0.83
N LEU A 77 1.85 9.56 0.71
CA LEU A 77 2.04 10.95 1.09
C LEU A 77 0.93 11.36 2.05
N GLU A 78 1.28 11.71 3.29
CA GLU A 78 0.38 12.29 4.29
C GLU A 78 0.69 13.78 4.50
N ASN A 79 1.97 14.13 4.61
CA ASN A 79 2.38 15.52 4.78
C ASN A 79 2.57 16.23 3.43
N LEU A 80 1.56 16.98 3.00
CA LEU A 80 1.59 17.72 1.74
C LEU A 80 2.61 18.87 1.70
N ASP A 81 3.13 19.31 2.85
CA ASP A 81 4.23 20.29 2.90
C ASP A 81 5.57 19.68 2.41
N GLN A 82 5.63 18.36 2.23
CA GLN A 82 6.78 17.62 1.70
C GLN A 82 6.52 17.06 0.29
N LEU A 83 5.52 17.59 -0.42
CA LEU A 83 5.13 17.12 -1.74
C LEU A 83 6.28 17.19 -2.76
N ASP A 84 7.08 18.25 -2.72
CA ASP A 84 8.18 18.45 -3.67
C ASP A 84 9.27 17.39 -3.49
N GLU A 85 9.70 17.13 -2.24
CA GLU A 85 10.65 16.08 -1.91
C GLU A 85 10.10 14.69 -2.26
N PHE A 86 8.83 14.46 -1.98
CA PHE A 86 8.14 13.21 -2.29
C PHE A 86 8.10 12.95 -3.80
N VAL A 87 7.71 13.94 -4.61
CA VAL A 87 7.65 13.84 -6.07
C VAL A 87 9.04 13.57 -6.65
N ALA A 88 10.08 14.22 -6.12
CA ALA A 88 11.45 13.96 -6.51
C ALA A 88 11.83 12.49 -6.23
N ALA A 89 11.51 11.97 -5.05
CA ALA A 89 11.79 10.58 -4.68
C ALA A 89 11.05 9.57 -5.56
N VAL A 90 9.76 9.79 -5.81
CA VAL A 90 8.94 8.94 -6.68
C VAL A 90 9.48 8.94 -8.11
N SER A 91 9.92 10.09 -8.61
CA SER A 91 10.47 10.24 -9.97
C SER A 91 11.78 9.48 -10.18
N THR A 92 12.49 9.11 -9.12
CA THR A 92 13.71 8.29 -9.23
C THR A 92 13.43 6.80 -9.47
N ARG A 93 12.17 6.36 -9.38
CA ARG A 93 11.79 4.95 -9.47
C ARG A 93 10.81 4.72 -10.62
N GLU A 94 11.26 4.00 -11.64
CA GLU A 94 10.44 3.71 -12.83
C GLU A 94 9.31 2.71 -12.56
N SER A 95 9.39 1.93 -11.48
CA SER A 95 8.46 0.85 -11.15
C SER A 95 7.22 1.31 -10.36
N ILE A 96 7.12 2.59 -10.00
CA ILE A 96 5.98 3.12 -9.25
C ILE A 96 4.84 3.45 -10.18
N GLU A 97 3.71 2.81 -9.95
CA GLU A 97 2.49 3.06 -10.72
C GLU A 97 1.40 3.73 -9.88
N ILE A 98 1.48 3.64 -8.54
CA ILE A 98 0.42 4.11 -7.63
C ILE A 98 1.01 4.98 -6.53
N VAL A 99 0.37 6.11 -6.26
CA VAL A 99 0.63 6.93 -5.07
C VAL A 99 -0.66 7.08 -4.27
N TYR A 100 -0.59 6.80 -2.98
CA TYR A 100 -1.67 7.08 -2.05
C TYR A 100 -1.46 8.44 -1.39
N VAL A 101 -2.45 9.33 -1.49
CA VAL A 101 -2.42 10.65 -0.86
C VAL A 101 -3.44 10.66 0.27
N VAL A 102 -2.96 10.79 1.50
CA VAL A 102 -3.78 10.85 2.72
C VAL A 102 -4.21 12.30 2.92
N THR A 103 -5.46 12.60 2.58
CA THR A 103 -6.02 13.95 2.75
C THR A 103 -7.55 13.96 2.67
N ASP A 104 -8.18 14.76 3.51
CA ASP A 104 -9.62 15.08 3.49
C ASP A 104 -9.93 16.38 2.74
N ASP A 105 -8.93 17.07 2.19
CA ASP A 105 -9.10 18.28 1.37
C ASP A 105 -9.00 17.98 -0.13
N ASP A 106 -10.04 18.36 -0.89
CA ASP A 106 -10.09 18.14 -2.33
C ASP A 106 -9.06 19.01 -3.08
N SER A 107 -8.83 20.24 -2.64
CA SER A 107 -7.90 21.15 -3.32
C SER A 107 -6.46 20.66 -3.17
N ALA A 108 -6.12 20.15 -2.00
CA ALA A 108 -4.82 19.60 -1.64
C ALA A 108 -4.56 18.29 -2.41
N PHE A 109 -5.57 17.42 -2.53
CA PHE A 109 -5.48 16.25 -3.40
C PHE A 109 -5.26 16.64 -4.87
N GLN A 110 -6.03 17.60 -5.40
CA GLN A 110 -5.86 18.07 -6.78
C GLN A 110 -4.50 18.72 -7.02
N MET A 111 -3.93 19.39 -6.01
CA MET A 111 -2.57 19.92 -6.07
C MET A 111 -1.55 18.79 -6.22
N ALA A 112 -1.61 17.77 -5.36
CA ALA A 112 -0.74 16.60 -5.47
C ALA A 112 -0.85 15.91 -6.84
N CYS A 113 -2.06 15.75 -7.38
CA CYS A 113 -2.27 15.18 -8.71
C CYS A 113 -1.59 15.95 -9.85
N ARG A 114 -1.37 17.26 -9.69
CA ARG A 114 -0.71 18.09 -10.73
C ARG A 114 0.81 17.96 -10.71
N GLU A 115 1.39 17.80 -9.52
CA GLU A 115 2.84 17.68 -9.34
C GLU A 115 3.34 16.26 -9.62
N LEU A 116 2.47 15.25 -9.47
CA LEU A 116 2.82 13.87 -9.75
C LEU A 116 3.11 13.61 -11.25
N PRO A 117 4.13 12.79 -11.58
CA PRO A 117 4.38 12.38 -12.96
C PRO A 117 3.16 11.68 -13.57
N GLY A 118 2.83 11.97 -14.83
CA GLY A 118 1.59 11.51 -15.47
C GLY A 118 1.44 9.98 -15.65
N ALA A 119 2.50 9.20 -15.42
CA ALA A 119 2.44 7.73 -15.42
C ALA A 119 1.89 7.16 -14.09
N ILE A 120 1.87 7.97 -13.03
CA ILE A 120 1.44 7.55 -11.70
C ILE A 120 -0.05 7.78 -11.54
N VAL A 121 -0.71 6.82 -10.93
CA VAL A 121 -2.12 6.88 -10.56
C VAL A 121 -2.24 7.38 -9.12
N PRO A 122 -2.65 8.65 -8.90
CA PRO A 122 -2.94 9.14 -7.56
C PRO A 122 -4.25 8.53 -7.05
N VAL A 123 -4.22 8.05 -5.81
CA VAL A 123 -5.37 7.51 -5.09
C VAL A 123 -5.53 8.28 -3.79
N ARG A 124 -6.68 8.90 -3.60
CA ARG A 124 -7.00 9.56 -2.33
C ARG A 124 -7.34 8.52 -1.26
N LEU A 125 -6.67 8.62 -0.12
CA LEU A 125 -7.09 8.00 1.13
C LEU A 125 -7.68 9.09 2.01
N TYR A 126 -8.94 8.93 2.42
CA TYR A 126 -9.50 9.84 3.41
C TYR A 126 -8.85 9.52 4.76
N GLU A 127 -8.23 10.52 5.39
CA GLU A 127 -7.67 10.39 6.74
C GLU A 127 -8.75 9.84 7.70
N SER A 128 -9.99 10.32 7.55
CA SER A 128 -11.13 9.84 8.33
C SER A 128 -11.47 8.37 8.04
N TYR A 129 -11.18 7.81 6.85
CA TYR A 129 -11.33 6.36 6.61
C TYR A 129 -10.25 5.54 7.29
N LEU A 130 -9.01 6.05 7.34
CA LEU A 130 -7.95 5.46 8.14
C LEU A 130 -8.32 5.51 9.63
N GLN A 131 -8.85 6.64 10.11
CA GLN A 131 -9.40 6.75 11.46
C GLN A 131 -10.65 5.87 11.66
N ASN A 132 -11.55 5.74 10.69
CA ASN A 132 -12.80 4.94 10.81
C ASN A 132 -12.58 3.44 10.69
N PHE A 133 -11.40 2.98 10.26
CA PHE A 133 -10.97 1.60 10.50
C PHE A 133 -10.93 1.26 12.00
N GLU A 134 -10.92 2.28 12.88
CA GLU A 134 -11.08 2.16 14.33
C GLU A 134 -12.56 1.97 14.77
N ILE A 135 -13.54 2.43 13.97
CA ILE A 135 -14.96 2.47 14.37
C ILE A 135 -15.75 1.24 13.91
N ASN A 136 -15.45 0.68 12.73
CA ASN A 136 -16.20 -0.48 12.21
C ASN A 136 -15.73 -1.84 12.78
N THR A 137 -14.82 -1.84 13.75
CA THR A 137 -14.39 -3.03 14.51
C THR A 137 -15.08 -3.13 15.89
N GLY A 138 -16.34 -2.67 16.01
CA GLY A 138 -17.01 -2.69 17.31
C GLY A 138 -18.52 -2.43 17.31
N ARG A 139 -19.32 -3.42 16.88
CA ARG A 139 -20.64 -3.71 17.49
C ARG A 139 -21.13 -5.10 17.12
N SER A 140 -20.77 -6.10 17.93
CA SER A 140 -21.61 -7.28 18.12
C SER A 140 -22.59 -6.97 19.25
N LEU A 141 -23.89 -7.05 18.95
CA LEU A 141 -24.92 -7.38 19.94
C LEU A 141 -24.89 -8.89 20.19
#